data_AF-A0AAW7M275-F1
#
_entry.id   AF-A0AAW7M275-F1
#
_cell.length_a   1.000
_cell.length_b   1.000
_cell.length_c   1.000
_cell.angle_alpha   90.00
_cell.angle_beta   90.00
_cell.angle_gamma   90.00
#
_symmetry.space_group_name_H-M   'P 1'
#
loop_
_entity.id
_entity.type
_entity.pdbx_description
1 polymer ?
#
loop_
_entity_poly.entity_id
_entity_poly.type
_entity_poly.pdbx_seq_one_letter_code
_entity_poly.pdbx_strand_id
1 'polypeptide(L)'
;MTNLAHLTSRLLAASGSVGPAFGALGPFAIAVPLAAVVAARILEAQAAPPTTPAPRAPSRPDPVATTMRFHAGDVGVTYDDVLMPYLSGIDQATIVDPYLRDPEQVRNLRELVESISRATDHKPAAVHVITTEERSSDDQLTHLELLSAAQDHAALHGIMLSFSFSNTIHDREITTEHWEIQLGKGLDFWKRPQTPDEHNQYERQEFREVAKDFKVTTRTR
;
A
#
# COMPACT_ATOMS: atom_id res chain seq x y z
N MET A 1 63.90 9.31 15.19
CA MET A 1 64.91 10.12 14.46
C MET A 1 64.73 9.78 12.99
N THR A 2 63.96 10.58 12.27
CA THR A 2 64.45 11.54 11.25
C THR A 2 64.54 10.81 9.90
N ASN A 3 63.66 10.96 8.90
CA ASN A 3 63.16 12.11 8.12
C ASN A 3 63.64 11.95 6.66
N LEU A 4 62.81 12.47 5.74
CA LEU A 4 63.14 12.94 4.37
C LEU A 4 63.54 11.88 3.32
N ALA A 5 62.76 11.72 2.24
CA ALA A 5 62.79 12.50 0.99
C ALA A 5 64.05 12.18 0.16
N HIS A 6 64.02 11.87 -1.13
CA HIS A 6 63.52 12.67 -2.24
C HIS A 6 63.89 11.95 -3.57
N LEU A 7 63.34 12.45 -4.69
CA LEU A 7 63.97 12.57 -6.04
C LEU A 7 63.70 11.50 -7.14
N THR A 8 62.76 11.86 -8.02
CA THR A 8 62.89 12.10 -9.49
C THR A 8 63.37 11.01 -10.47
N SER A 9 62.56 10.78 -11.52
CA SER A 9 62.97 10.75 -12.94
C SER A 9 61.72 10.81 -13.84
N ARG A 10 61.54 11.86 -14.66
CA ARG A 10 61.90 11.99 -16.11
C ARG A 10 61.24 10.91 -17.00
N LEU A 11 60.21 11.20 -17.81
CA LEU A 11 60.09 11.99 -19.06
C LEU A 11 60.21 11.12 -20.34
N LEU A 12 59.12 11.13 -21.12
CA LEU A 12 59.03 11.22 -22.60
C LEU A 12 58.85 9.96 -23.48
N ALA A 13 57.67 9.95 -24.13
CA ALA A 13 57.31 9.60 -25.52
C ALA A 13 57.47 8.16 -26.06
N ALA A 14 56.38 7.62 -26.62
CA ALA A 14 56.17 7.54 -28.08
C ALA A 14 54.77 6.98 -28.44
N SER A 15 54.29 7.43 -29.59
CA SER A 15 53.00 7.19 -30.24
C SER A 15 52.88 5.79 -30.88
N GLY A 16 51.64 5.28 -31.06
CA GLY A 16 51.38 4.21 -32.05
C GLY A 16 50.19 3.26 -31.80
N SER A 17 48.97 3.73 -32.07
CA SER A 17 47.86 3.09 -32.80
C SER A 17 47.50 1.58 -32.71
N VAL A 18 46.17 1.37 -32.69
CA VAL A 18 45.32 0.21 -33.07
C VAL A 18 44.95 -0.78 -31.94
N GLY A 19 43.64 -0.82 -31.62
CA GLY A 19 43.00 -1.72 -30.63
C GLY A 19 42.70 -3.14 -31.17
N PRO A 20 41.64 -3.84 -30.72
CA PRO A 20 40.65 -3.45 -29.72
C PRO A 20 40.33 -4.52 -28.64
N ALA A 21 39.55 -4.05 -27.66
CA ALA A 21 38.42 -4.73 -27.03
C ALA A 21 38.59 -5.57 -25.73
N PHE A 22 37.61 -5.31 -24.87
CA PHE A 22 37.05 -6.07 -23.75
C PHE A 22 37.76 -6.09 -22.39
N GLY A 23 37.09 -5.43 -21.44
CA GLY A 23 36.65 -6.11 -20.22
C GLY A 23 37.15 -5.50 -18.91
N ALA A 24 36.34 -4.62 -18.31
CA ALA A 24 36.00 -4.62 -16.87
C ALA A 24 35.43 -3.24 -16.46
N LEU A 25 34.11 -3.13 -16.41
CA LEU A 25 33.41 -2.10 -15.64
C LEU A 25 32.47 -2.81 -14.66
N GLY A 26 32.56 -2.42 -13.39
CA GLY A 26 31.85 -3.02 -12.26
C GLY A 26 30.33 -2.81 -12.30
N PRO A 27 29.60 -3.39 -11.34
CA PRO A 27 28.15 -3.29 -11.28
C PRO A 27 27.75 -1.91 -10.77
N PHE A 28 27.52 -0.97 -11.69
CA PHE A 28 26.65 0.17 -11.41
C PHE A 28 25.22 -0.28 -11.67
N ALA A 29 24.47 -0.49 -10.59
CA ALA A 29 23.02 -0.61 -10.62
C ALA A 29 22.44 0.68 -11.20
N ILE A 30 21.95 0.61 -12.45
CA ILE A 30 21.19 1.70 -13.06
C ILE A 30 19.80 1.65 -12.42
N ALA A 31 19.54 2.55 -11.47
CA ALA A 31 18.19 2.84 -10.99
C ALA A 31 17.39 3.43 -12.15
N VAL A 32 16.46 2.65 -12.72
CA VAL A 32 15.51 3.17 -13.70
C VAL A 32 14.47 4.00 -12.93
N PRO A 33 14.28 5.30 -13.25
CA PRO A 33 13.30 6.11 -12.55
C PRO A 33 11.88 5.57 -12.80
N LEU A 34 11.08 5.48 -11.73
CA LEU A 34 9.69 5.00 -11.72
C LEU A 34 8.83 5.64 -12.84
N ALA A 35 9.05 6.92 -13.13
CA ALA A 35 8.37 7.64 -14.20
C ALA A 35 8.63 7.05 -15.60
N ALA A 36 9.82 6.50 -15.87
CA ALA A 36 10.17 5.91 -17.16
C ALA A 36 9.54 4.52 -17.35
N VAL A 37 9.43 3.73 -16.27
CA VAL A 37 8.72 2.44 -16.29
C VAL A 37 7.21 2.65 -16.49
N VAL A 38 6.64 3.67 -15.83
CA VAL A 38 5.24 4.07 -16.00
C VAL A 38 4.97 4.54 -17.43
N ALA A 39 5.81 5.42 -17.99
CA ALA A 39 5.66 5.91 -19.36
C ALA A 39 5.77 4.78 -20.40
N ALA A 40 6.67 3.81 -20.20
CA ALA A 40 6.84 2.69 -21.13
C ALA A 40 5.63 1.73 -21.14
N ARG A 41 4.95 1.53 -20.01
CA ARG A 41 3.75 0.67 -19.93
C ARG A 41 2.48 1.33 -20.45
N ILE A 42 2.39 2.66 -20.38
CA ILE A 42 1.26 3.42 -20.97
C ILE A 42 1.25 3.28 -22.49
N LEU A 43 2.41 3.22 -23.13
CA LEU A 43 2.51 3.09 -24.60
C LEU A 43 2.12 1.69 -25.11
N GLU A 44 2.38 0.64 -24.30
CA GLU A 44 2.10 -0.75 -24.66
C GLU A 44 0.59 -1.11 -24.53
N ALA A 45 -0.13 -0.42 -23.64
CA ALA A 45 -1.55 -0.65 -23.38
C ALA A 45 -2.52 -0.09 -24.44
N GLN A 46 -2.05 0.76 -25.36
CA GLN A 46 -2.89 1.42 -26.37
C GLN A 46 -3.03 0.64 -27.70
N ALA A 47 -2.51 -0.59 -27.78
CA ALA A 47 -2.52 -1.40 -28.99
C ALA A 47 -3.59 -2.53 -29.02
N ALA A 48 -4.60 -2.50 -28.15
CA ALA A 48 -5.70 -3.47 -28.18
C ALA A 48 -6.88 -2.98 -29.05
N PRO A 49 -7.46 -3.83 -29.92
CA PRO A 49 -8.62 -3.47 -30.75
C PRO A 49 -9.88 -3.23 -29.88
N PRO A 50 -10.86 -2.44 -30.36
CA PRO A 50 -12.05 -2.10 -29.60
C PRO A 50 -12.86 -3.36 -29.29
N THR A 51 -12.84 -3.79 -28.03
CA THR A 51 -13.66 -4.90 -27.54
C THR A 51 -15.01 -4.35 -27.10
N THR A 52 -16.08 -4.91 -27.65
CA THR A 52 -17.48 -4.65 -27.25
C THR A 52 -17.61 -4.67 -25.73
N PRO A 53 -18.25 -3.66 -25.09
CA PRO A 53 -18.34 -3.62 -23.64
C PRO A 53 -19.23 -4.78 -23.15
N ALA A 54 -18.62 -5.65 -22.34
CA ALA A 54 -19.33 -6.67 -21.57
C ALA A 54 -20.41 -6.00 -20.68
N PRO A 55 -21.51 -6.69 -20.36
CA PRO A 55 -22.57 -6.12 -19.55
C PRO A 55 -22.02 -5.77 -18.16
N ARG A 56 -22.00 -4.46 -17.88
CA ARG A 56 -21.57 -3.89 -16.61
C ARG A 56 -22.47 -4.45 -15.51
N ALA A 57 -21.89 -5.05 -14.48
CA ALA A 57 -22.59 -5.47 -13.27
C ALA A 57 -23.53 -4.35 -12.76
N PRO A 58 -24.66 -4.67 -12.10
CA PRO A 58 -25.64 -3.66 -11.68
C PRO A 58 -24.94 -2.53 -10.93
N SER A 59 -25.00 -1.32 -11.51
CA SER A 59 -24.36 -0.14 -10.95
C SER A 59 -25.04 0.19 -9.63
N ARG A 60 -24.32 -0.04 -8.52
CA ARG A 60 -24.65 0.52 -7.20
C ARG A 60 -24.86 2.04 -7.41
N PRO A 61 -25.89 2.65 -6.79
CA PRO A 61 -26.11 4.09 -6.93
C PRO A 61 -24.84 4.85 -6.53
N ASP A 62 -24.56 5.95 -7.23
CA ASP A 62 -23.35 6.72 -7.00
C ASP A 62 -23.25 7.13 -5.53
N PRO A 63 -22.11 6.89 -4.87
CA PRO A 63 -21.92 7.24 -3.47
C PRO A 63 -22.15 8.73 -3.24
N VAL A 64 -22.82 9.07 -2.13
CA VAL A 64 -23.03 10.46 -1.70
C VAL A 64 -22.21 10.72 -0.43
N ALA A 65 -21.66 11.93 -0.33
CA ALA A 65 -20.98 12.39 0.87
C ALA A 65 -21.91 12.32 2.08
N THR A 66 -21.49 11.64 3.14
CA THR A 66 -22.34 11.39 4.31
C THR A 66 -21.51 11.21 5.58
N THR A 67 -22.19 11.14 6.72
CA THR A 67 -21.60 10.74 8.00
C THR A 67 -22.35 9.52 8.53
N MET A 68 -21.68 8.37 8.51
CA MET A 68 -22.16 7.13 9.10
C MET A 68 -21.74 7.08 10.57
N ARG A 69 -22.62 6.59 11.44
CA ARG A 69 -22.37 6.43 12.88
C ARG A 69 -22.66 4.98 13.26
N PHE A 70 -21.74 4.40 14.01
CA PHE A 70 -21.81 3.02 14.49
C PHE A 70 -21.61 3.02 16.00
N HIS A 71 -22.28 2.11 16.68
CA HIS A 71 -22.30 1.98 18.12
C HIS A 71 -21.58 0.71 18.57
N ALA A 72 -21.05 0.74 19.79
CA ALA A 72 -20.44 -0.44 20.40
C ALA A 72 -21.47 -1.58 20.50
N GLY A 73 -21.09 -2.77 20.03
CA GLY A 73 -21.95 -3.94 19.98
C GLY A 73 -22.73 -4.12 18.67
N ASP A 74 -22.65 -3.18 17.72
CA ASP A 74 -23.21 -3.39 16.38
C ASP A 74 -22.51 -4.59 15.70
N VAL A 75 -23.28 -5.41 14.99
CA VAL A 75 -22.81 -6.55 14.19
C VAL A 75 -23.13 -6.33 12.71
N GLY A 76 -22.42 -7.03 11.81
CA GLY A 76 -22.62 -6.90 10.37
C GLY A 76 -21.98 -5.65 9.75
N VAL A 77 -21.11 -4.94 10.49
CA VAL A 77 -20.35 -3.79 9.95
C VAL A 77 -19.13 -4.32 9.20
N THR A 78 -19.15 -4.23 7.86
CA THR A 78 -18.09 -4.71 6.97
C THR A 78 -17.45 -3.58 6.16
N TYR A 79 -16.26 -3.80 5.61
CA TYR A 79 -15.68 -2.83 4.65
C TYR A 79 -16.48 -2.72 3.36
N ASP A 80 -17.14 -3.79 2.93
CA ASP A 80 -17.96 -3.83 1.72
C ASP A 80 -19.16 -2.88 1.79
N ASP A 81 -19.69 -2.66 2.99
CA ASP A 81 -20.81 -1.75 3.22
C ASP A 81 -20.34 -0.32 3.52
N VAL A 82 -19.24 -0.18 4.27
CA VAL A 82 -18.79 1.13 4.77
C VAL A 82 -17.90 1.87 3.76
N LEU A 83 -17.01 1.16 3.07
CA LEU A 83 -15.94 1.76 2.27
C LEU A 83 -16.06 1.48 0.78
N MET A 84 -16.49 0.28 0.38
CA MET A 84 -16.53 -0.08 -1.05
C MET A 84 -17.47 0.77 -1.92
N PRO A 85 -18.56 1.40 -1.42
CA PRO A 85 -19.27 2.40 -2.23
C PRO A 85 -18.36 3.53 -2.73
N TYR A 86 -17.31 3.89 -1.99
CA TYR A 86 -16.41 5.01 -2.29
C TYR A 86 -15.06 4.57 -2.90
N LEU A 87 -14.70 3.30 -2.75
CA LEU A 87 -13.44 2.72 -3.23
C LEU A 87 -13.62 1.83 -4.48
N SER A 88 -14.84 1.66 -4.98
CA SER A 88 -15.08 0.87 -6.19
C SER A 88 -14.51 1.56 -7.43
N GLY A 89 -13.71 0.82 -8.22
CA GLY A 89 -13.17 1.30 -9.49
C GLY A 89 -12.07 2.36 -9.36
N ILE A 90 -11.41 2.45 -8.20
CA ILE A 90 -10.25 3.33 -8.02
C ILE A 90 -9.00 2.74 -8.70
N ASP A 91 -8.17 3.62 -9.27
CA ASP A 91 -6.83 3.26 -9.72
C ASP A 91 -5.79 3.45 -8.60
N GLN A 92 -6.02 4.41 -7.70
CA GLN A 92 -5.14 4.72 -6.58
C GLN A 92 -5.90 5.12 -5.31
N ALA A 93 -5.43 4.64 -4.15
CA ALA A 93 -5.81 5.13 -2.83
C ALA A 93 -4.59 5.37 -1.94
N THR A 94 -4.69 6.37 -1.08
CA THR A 94 -3.78 6.61 0.04
C THR A 94 -4.53 6.38 1.34
N ILE A 95 -4.00 5.51 2.20
CA ILE A 95 -4.55 5.20 3.52
C ILE A 95 -3.56 5.73 4.56
N VAL A 96 -4.04 6.56 5.47
CA VAL A 96 -3.27 7.01 6.64
C VAL A 96 -3.86 6.31 7.86
N ASP A 97 -3.09 5.44 8.50
CA ASP A 97 -3.46 4.83 9.77
C ASP A 97 -2.19 4.66 10.65
N PRO A 98 -2.09 5.38 11.77
CA PRO A 98 -0.90 5.32 12.62
C PRO A 98 -0.79 4.02 13.43
N TYR A 99 -1.82 3.16 13.45
CA TYR A 99 -1.89 1.98 14.31
C TYR A 99 -1.86 0.68 13.52
N LEU A 100 -0.99 0.53 12.53
CA LEU A 100 -0.80 -0.75 11.83
C LEU A 100 0.42 -1.48 12.38
N ARG A 101 0.38 -1.91 13.65
CA ARG A 101 1.53 -2.53 14.35
C ARG A 101 1.27 -3.97 14.78
N ASP A 102 0.03 -4.28 15.13
CA ASP A 102 -0.38 -5.61 15.58
C ASP A 102 -0.77 -6.52 14.39
N PRO A 103 -0.61 -7.85 14.52
CA PRO A 103 -1.04 -8.81 13.50
C PRO A 103 -2.52 -8.68 13.12
N GLU A 104 -3.40 -8.40 14.09
CA GLU A 104 -4.84 -8.21 13.83
C GLU A 104 -5.12 -6.93 13.03
N GLN A 105 -4.36 -5.86 13.27
CA GLN A 105 -4.49 -4.60 12.53
C GLN A 105 -4.04 -4.78 11.08
N VAL A 106 -2.95 -5.51 10.86
CA VAL A 106 -2.49 -5.83 9.50
C VAL A 106 -3.42 -6.84 8.83
N ARG A 107 -4.04 -7.75 9.57
CA ARG A 107 -5.12 -8.60 9.04
C ARG A 107 -6.30 -7.76 8.54
N ASN A 108 -6.72 -6.75 9.29
CA ASN A 108 -7.77 -5.83 8.86
C ASN A 108 -7.38 -5.08 7.57
N LEU A 109 -6.10 -4.70 7.40
CA LEU A 109 -5.61 -4.13 6.14
C LEU A 109 -5.69 -5.14 4.98
N ARG A 110 -5.28 -6.40 5.21
CA ARG A 110 -5.37 -7.45 4.18
C ARG A 110 -6.80 -7.71 3.73
N GLU A 111 -7.76 -7.73 4.66
CA GLU A 111 -9.17 -7.89 4.34
C GLU A 111 -9.74 -6.67 3.58
N LEU A 112 -9.25 -5.46 3.88
CA LEU A 112 -9.58 -4.28 3.09
C LEU A 112 -9.07 -4.41 1.66
N VAL A 113 -7.83 -4.86 1.46
CA VAL A 113 -7.23 -5.09 0.14
C VAL A 113 -8.04 -6.11 -0.67
N GLU A 114 -8.48 -7.21 -0.06
CA GLU A 114 -9.36 -8.18 -0.70
C GLU A 114 -10.69 -7.55 -1.14
N SER A 115 -11.26 -6.71 -0.28
CA SER A 115 -12.52 -6.00 -0.56
C SER A 115 -12.36 -5.04 -1.74
N ILE A 116 -11.25 -4.28 -1.78
CA ILE A 116 -10.90 -3.40 -2.88
C ILE A 116 -10.73 -4.21 -4.18
N SER A 117 -9.98 -5.31 -4.14
CA SER A 117 -9.78 -6.17 -5.32
C SER A 117 -11.11 -6.70 -5.87
N ARG A 118 -12.03 -7.15 -5.01
CA ARG A 118 -13.38 -7.54 -5.44
C ARG A 118 -14.16 -6.37 -6.05
N ALA A 119 -14.07 -5.19 -5.44
CA ALA A 119 -14.79 -4.00 -5.89
C ALA A 119 -14.23 -3.41 -7.21
N THR A 120 -12.96 -3.66 -7.54
CA THR A 120 -12.34 -3.26 -8.80
C THR A 120 -12.44 -4.32 -9.90
N ASP A 121 -13.18 -5.42 -9.68
CA ASP A 121 -13.23 -6.58 -10.59
C ASP A 121 -11.81 -7.13 -10.89
N HIS A 122 -11.00 -7.21 -9.83
CA HIS A 122 -9.60 -7.65 -9.84
C HIS A 122 -8.69 -6.84 -10.79
N LYS A 123 -9.10 -5.62 -11.16
CA LYS A 123 -8.25 -4.71 -11.92
C LYS A 123 -7.10 -4.20 -11.05
N PRO A 124 -5.91 -3.97 -11.65
CA PRO A 124 -4.78 -3.42 -10.93
C PRO A 124 -5.10 -2.07 -10.30
N ALA A 125 -4.84 -1.94 -9.00
CA ALA A 125 -4.94 -0.68 -8.27
C ALA A 125 -3.73 -0.50 -7.35
N ALA A 126 -3.33 0.74 -7.12
CA ALA A 126 -2.23 1.10 -6.23
C ALA A 126 -2.75 1.58 -4.88
N VAL A 127 -2.34 0.92 -3.80
CA VAL A 127 -2.68 1.33 -2.44
C VAL A 127 -1.40 1.75 -1.72
N HIS A 128 -1.35 3.00 -1.29
CA HIS A 128 -0.25 3.54 -0.51
C HIS A 128 -0.68 3.72 0.94
N VAL A 129 0.04 3.11 1.88
CA VAL A 129 -0.27 3.15 3.30
C VAL A 129 0.80 3.96 4.04
N ILE A 130 0.36 4.98 4.77
CA ILE A 130 1.20 5.79 5.64
C ILE A 130 0.89 5.38 7.08
N THR A 131 1.86 4.78 7.75
CA THR A 131 1.77 4.32 9.15
C THR A 131 2.90 4.88 10.00
N THR A 132 2.87 4.65 11.31
CA THR A 132 3.97 5.00 12.19
C THR A 132 4.99 3.87 12.27
N GLU A 133 6.27 4.21 12.46
CA GLU A 133 7.32 3.21 12.66
C GLU A 133 7.32 2.72 14.11
N GLU A 134 7.71 1.46 14.30
CA GLU A 134 7.94 0.91 15.64
C GLU A 134 9.32 1.35 16.15
N ARG A 135 9.39 1.81 17.40
CA ARG A 135 10.60 2.44 17.97
C ARG A 135 11.53 1.45 18.66
N SER A 136 11.00 0.29 19.04
CA SER A 136 11.74 -0.81 19.66
C SER A 136 12.43 -1.63 18.56
N SER A 137 13.75 -1.85 18.68
CA SER A 137 14.52 -2.58 17.66
C SER A 137 14.05 -4.02 17.46
N ASP A 138 13.61 -4.67 18.54
CA ASP A 138 13.18 -6.07 18.52
C ASP A 138 11.80 -6.21 17.86
N ASP A 139 10.92 -5.23 18.06
CA ASP A 139 9.57 -5.20 17.50
C ASP A 139 9.55 -4.66 16.06
N GLN A 140 10.55 -3.86 15.67
CA GLN A 140 10.65 -3.26 14.34
C GLN A 140 10.83 -4.30 13.23
N LEU A 141 11.69 -5.30 13.43
CA LEU A 141 11.87 -6.37 12.44
C LEU A 141 10.58 -7.17 12.23
N THR A 142 9.94 -7.58 13.32
CA THR A 142 8.67 -8.31 13.30
C THR A 142 7.58 -7.50 12.60
N HIS A 143 7.51 -6.20 12.88
CA HIS A 143 6.57 -5.29 12.24
C HIS A 143 6.81 -5.18 10.72
N LEU A 144 8.08 -5.03 10.28
CA LEU A 144 8.40 -4.97 8.86
C LEU A 144 8.09 -6.29 8.13
N GLU A 145 8.35 -7.44 8.76
CA GLU A 145 7.97 -8.76 8.21
C GLU A 145 6.45 -8.89 8.05
N LEU A 146 5.68 -8.43 9.04
CA LEU A 146 4.23 -8.43 9.00
C LEU A 146 3.69 -7.56 7.85
N LEU A 147 4.24 -6.36 7.65
CA LEU A 147 3.87 -5.49 6.53
C LEU A 147 4.30 -6.08 5.18
N SER A 148 5.50 -6.67 5.09
CA SER A 148 5.97 -7.35 3.87
C SER A 148 5.02 -8.49 3.48
N ALA A 149 4.59 -9.31 4.43
CA ALA A 149 3.62 -10.38 4.18
C ALA A 149 2.27 -9.82 3.68
N ALA A 150 1.87 -8.63 4.12
CA ALA A 150 0.69 -7.95 3.59
C ALA A 150 0.89 -7.45 2.15
N GLN A 151 2.09 -7.01 1.77
CA GLN A 151 2.40 -6.64 0.37
C GLN A 151 2.32 -7.85 -0.55
N ASP A 152 2.93 -8.97 -0.15
CA ASP A 152 2.89 -10.21 -0.92
C ASP A 152 1.45 -10.70 -1.09
N HIS A 153 0.67 -10.63 -0.01
CA HIS A 153 -0.76 -10.94 -0.05
C HIS A 153 -1.53 -10.03 -1.01
N ALA A 154 -1.28 -8.72 -0.99
CA ALA A 154 -1.94 -7.76 -1.86
C ALA A 154 -1.61 -8.01 -3.35
N ALA A 155 -0.36 -8.36 -3.64
CA ALA A 155 0.08 -8.66 -5.00
C ALA A 155 -0.66 -9.86 -5.62
N LEU A 156 -1.00 -10.88 -4.81
CA LEU A 156 -1.82 -12.02 -5.25
C LEU A 156 -3.23 -11.60 -5.68
N HIS A 157 -3.75 -10.50 -5.15
CA HIS A 157 -5.06 -9.93 -5.47
C HIS A 157 -5.00 -8.81 -6.52
N GLY A 158 -3.84 -8.63 -7.18
CA GLY A 158 -3.65 -7.60 -8.20
C GLY A 158 -3.49 -6.18 -7.64
N ILE A 159 -3.29 -6.03 -6.32
CA ILE A 159 -3.15 -4.72 -5.66
C ILE A 159 -1.67 -4.45 -5.36
N MET A 160 -1.17 -3.32 -5.86
CA MET A 160 0.19 -2.87 -5.56
C MET A 160 0.18 -2.11 -4.23
N LEU A 161 0.53 -2.80 -3.14
CA LEU A 161 0.59 -2.24 -1.80
C LEU A 161 1.99 -1.69 -1.48
N SER A 162 2.06 -0.42 -1.08
CA SER A 162 3.30 0.24 -0.68
C SER A 162 3.15 0.92 0.69
N PHE A 163 4.24 1.02 1.43
CA PHE A 163 4.25 1.60 2.77
C PHE A 163 5.17 2.82 2.86
N SER A 164 4.82 3.76 3.72
CA SER A 164 5.69 4.84 4.17
C SER A 164 5.48 5.10 5.65
N PHE A 165 6.55 5.49 6.32
CA PHE A 165 6.51 5.73 7.76
C PHE A 165 6.55 7.22 8.07
N SER A 166 5.64 7.67 8.92
CA SER A 166 5.61 9.03 9.42
C SER A 166 5.25 9.04 10.90
N ASN A 167 6.00 9.80 11.69
CA ASN A 167 5.75 9.94 13.13
C ASN A 167 4.89 11.17 13.47
N THR A 168 4.50 11.95 12.45
CA THR A 168 3.68 13.17 12.60
C THR A 168 2.21 12.96 12.26
N ILE A 169 1.83 11.74 11.85
CA ILE A 169 0.44 11.40 11.55
C ILE A 169 -0.32 11.03 12.82
N HIS A 170 -1.51 11.61 12.95
CA HIS A 170 -2.45 11.33 14.05
C HIS A 170 -3.86 11.05 13.53
N ASP A 171 -4.19 11.63 12.38
CA ASP A 171 -5.47 11.45 11.73
C ASP A 171 -5.51 10.10 10.99
N ARG A 172 -6.72 9.59 10.87
CA ARG A 172 -6.99 8.34 10.16
C ARG A 172 -7.91 8.65 9.00
N GLU A 173 -7.41 8.48 7.80
CA GLU A 173 -8.12 8.85 6.59
C GLU A 173 -7.79 7.93 5.42
N ILE A 174 -8.73 7.84 4.49
CA ILE A 174 -8.52 7.25 3.17
C ILE A 174 -8.82 8.32 2.14
N THR A 175 -7.87 8.56 1.26
CA THR A 175 -7.95 9.57 0.22
C THR A 175 -7.80 8.91 -1.15
N THR A 176 -8.71 9.22 -2.06
CA THR A 176 -8.69 8.79 -3.46
C THR A 176 -8.69 10.01 -4.38
N GLU A 177 -8.85 9.79 -5.68
CA GLU A 177 -9.02 10.89 -6.64
C GLU A 177 -10.29 11.71 -6.38
N HIS A 178 -11.35 11.07 -5.90
CA HIS A 178 -12.69 11.69 -5.79
C HIS A 178 -13.21 11.80 -4.37
N TRP A 179 -12.64 11.04 -3.43
CA TRP A 179 -13.17 10.91 -2.07
C TRP A 179 -12.10 11.14 -1.01
N GLU A 180 -12.48 11.82 0.05
CA GLU A 180 -11.79 11.87 1.33
C GLU A 180 -12.70 11.19 2.37
N ILE A 181 -12.18 10.19 3.06
CA ILE A 181 -12.92 9.37 4.02
C ILE A 181 -12.20 9.45 5.36
N GLN A 182 -12.78 10.15 6.32
CA GLN A 182 -12.24 10.27 7.67
C GLN A 182 -12.78 9.13 8.55
N LEU A 183 -11.87 8.38 9.16
CA LEU A 183 -12.17 7.19 9.96
C LEU A 183 -12.00 7.48 11.46
N GLY A 184 -13.08 7.48 12.23
CA GLY A 184 -13.00 7.76 13.67
C GLY A 184 -12.13 6.78 14.47
N LYS A 185 -11.97 5.53 14.00
CA LYS A 185 -11.17 4.47 14.63
C LYS A 185 -10.11 3.84 13.72
N GLY A 186 -10.05 4.24 12.44
CA GLY A 186 -9.14 3.64 11.46
C GLY A 186 -9.73 2.35 10.91
N LEU A 187 -8.83 1.41 10.60
CA LEU A 187 -9.18 0.09 10.09
C LEU A 187 -9.55 -0.91 11.20
N ASP A 188 -9.17 -0.65 12.46
CA ASP A 188 -9.40 -1.57 13.59
C ASP A 188 -10.56 -1.10 14.49
N PHE A 189 -11.81 -1.32 14.04
CA PHE A 189 -13.02 -0.93 14.79
C PHE A 189 -13.81 -2.11 15.40
N TRP A 190 -13.37 -3.35 15.19
CA TRP A 190 -14.00 -4.54 15.76
C TRP A 190 -13.44 -4.92 17.13
N LYS A 191 -14.19 -5.69 17.91
CA LYS A 191 -13.70 -6.31 19.14
C LYS A 191 -12.68 -7.38 18.81
N ARG A 192 -11.64 -7.48 19.64
CA ARG A 192 -10.70 -8.59 19.62
C ARG A 192 -11.34 -9.79 20.33
N PRO A 193 -11.29 -11.00 19.75
CA PRO A 193 -11.80 -12.19 20.42
C PRO A 193 -11.04 -12.39 21.74
N GLN A 194 -11.77 -12.62 22.83
CA GLN A 194 -11.19 -12.85 24.16
C GLN A 194 -11.05 -14.34 24.46
N THR A 195 -11.86 -15.17 23.81
CA THR A 195 -11.84 -16.63 23.99
C THR A 195 -11.51 -17.36 22.68
N PRO A 196 -10.94 -18.58 22.75
CA PRO A 196 -10.70 -19.39 21.55
C PRO A 196 -11.97 -19.70 20.75
N ASP A 197 -13.10 -19.89 21.44
CA ASP A 197 -14.40 -20.15 20.79
C ASP A 197 -14.93 -18.91 20.05
N GLU A 198 -14.62 -17.70 20.54
CA GLU A 198 -14.88 -16.45 19.81
C GLU A 198 -13.97 -16.33 18.59
N HIS A 199 -12.70 -16.77 18.66
CA HIS A 199 -11.74 -16.61 17.55
C HIS A 199 -12.28 -17.13 16.20
N ASN A 200 -12.91 -18.31 16.20
CA ASN A 200 -13.48 -18.92 14.99
C ASN A 200 -14.67 -18.13 14.44
N GLN A 201 -15.51 -17.57 15.30
CA GLN A 201 -16.66 -16.76 14.87
C GLN A 201 -16.21 -15.42 14.29
N TYR A 202 -15.12 -14.88 14.83
CA TYR A 202 -14.52 -13.61 14.41
C TYR A 202 -13.67 -13.74 13.14
N GLU A 203 -13.57 -14.92 12.53
CA GLU A 203 -12.89 -15.04 11.24
C GLU A 203 -13.61 -14.22 10.17
N ARG A 204 -14.95 -14.18 10.16
CA ARG A 204 -15.75 -13.45 9.16
C ARG A 204 -16.20 -12.10 9.71
N GLN A 205 -16.03 -11.03 8.91
CA GLN A 205 -16.37 -9.66 9.33
C GLN A 205 -17.83 -9.49 9.76
N GLU A 206 -18.76 -10.17 9.08
CA GLU A 206 -20.20 -10.07 9.34
C GLU A 206 -20.62 -10.47 10.76
N PHE A 207 -19.81 -11.30 11.45
CA PHE A 207 -20.07 -11.74 12.82
C PHE A 207 -19.27 -10.97 13.87
N ARG A 208 -18.38 -10.06 13.45
CA ARG A 208 -17.59 -9.27 14.40
C ARG A 208 -18.42 -8.13 14.96
N GLU A 209 -18.36 -7.99 16.27
CA GLU A 209 -18.95 -6.86 16.98
C GLU A 209 -18.06 -5.62 16.92
N VAL A 210 -18.66 -4.44 16.77
CA VAL A 210 -17.97 -3.14 16.91
C VAL A 210 -17.50 -2.95 18.35
N ALA A 211 -16.22 -2.59 18.53
CA ALA A 211 -15.63 -2.44 19.86
C ALA A 211 -16.08 -1.18 20.59
N LYS A 212 -16.17 -0.06 19.87
CA LYS A 212 -16.45 1.27 20.43
C LYS A 212 -17.17 2.11 19.39
N ASP A 213 -18.00 3.03 19.88
CA ASP A 213 -18.66 4.01 19.02
C ASP A 213 -17.66 4.73 18.11
N PHE A 214 -18.01 4.82 16.84
CA PHE A 214 -17.21 5.51 15.84
C PHE A 214 -18.09 6.12 14.75
N LYS A 215 -17.47 7.00 13.98
CA LYS A 215 -18.09 7.60 12.80
C LYS A 215 -17.16 7.48 11.61
N VAL A 216 -17.75 7.36 10.44
CA VAL A 216 -17.07 7.47 9.15
C VAL A 216 -17.68 8.65 8.43
N THR A 217 -16.85 9.61 8.04
CA THR A 217 -17.29 10.82 7.33
C THR A 217 -16.68 10.82 5.95
N THR A 218 -17.51 10.89 4.92
CA THR A 218 -17.08 10.92 3.52
C THR A 218 -17.33 12.30 2.93
N ARG A 219 -16.38 12.79 2.14
CA ARG A 219 -16.44 14.08 1.45
C ARG A 219 -15.93 13.91 0.02
N THR A 220 -16.52 14.67 -0.89
CA THR A 220 -16.03 14.77 -2.28
C THR A 220 -14.79 15.65 -2.31
N ARG A 221 -13.82 15.27 -3.15
CA ARG A 221 -12.55 15.97 -3.36
C ARG A 221 -12.59 16.91 -4.57
#